data_AF-A0A9D1T7T8-F1
#
_entry.id   AF-A0A9D1T7T8-F1
#
_cell.length_a   1.000
_cell.length_b   1.000
_cell.length_c   1.000
_cell.angle_alpha   90.00
_cell.angle_beta   90.00
_cell.angle_gamma   90.00
#
_symmetry.space_group_name_H-M   'P 1'
#
loop_
_entity.id
_entity.type
_entity.pdbx_description
1 polymer ?
#
loop_
_entity_poly.entity_id
_entity_poly.type
_entity_poly.pdbx_seq_one_letter_code
_entity_poly.pdbx_strand_id
1 'polypeptide(L)'
;MELVKKINRIATVLIVISAISFVVCLAAEFRYELVGIRYVEVNSENEAIITEMFKKNGFSVNGELDRIGSWQGLGDWTLYICYENGSSDTIGLLSDGEATDLHGYISENGSVGGSQRVIVKNVLMVSMIVLMMSAAVKIICH
;
A
#
# COMPACT_ATOMS: atom_id res chain seq x y z
N MET A 1 -26.73 32.85 -14.97
CA MET A 1 -26.89 32.68 -13.50
C MET A 1 -27.10 31.21 -13.09
N GLU A 2 -27.86 30.40 -13.82
CA GLU A 2 -28.11 28.99 -13.47
C GLU A 2 -26.87 28.09 -13.59
N LEU A 3 -26.05 28.28 -14.63
CA LEU A 3 -24.80 27.55 -14.84
C LEU A 3 -23.83 27.72 -13.66
N VAL A 4 -23.67 28.96 -13.18
CA VAL A 4 -22.80 29.31 -12.03
C VAL A 4 -23.27 28.60 -10.75
N LYS A 5 -24.59 28.56 -10.51
CA LYS A 5 -25.16 27.81 -9.37
C LYS A 5 -24.88 26.31 -9.46
N LYS A 6 -24.97 25.72 -10.65
CA LYS A 6 -24.62 24.30 -10.87
C LYS A 6 -23.14 24.02 -10.61
N ILE A 7 -22.25 24.87 -11.12
CA ILE A 7 -20.80 24.76 -10.90
C ILE A 7 -20.45 24.85 -9.41
N ASN A 8 -21.03 25.82 -8.68
CA ASN A 8 -20.80 25.96 -7.24
C ASN A 8 -21.28 24.76 -6.43
N ARG A 9 -22.41 24.15 -6.82
CA ARG A 9 -22.92 22.95 -6.18
C ARG A 9 -21.98 21.76 -6.40
N ILE A 10 -21.49 21.57 -7.62
CA ILE A 10 -20.51 20.52 -7.95
C ILE A 10 -19.21 20.73 -7.16
N ALA A 11 -18.68 21.95 -7.13
CA ALA A 11 -17.48 22.28 -6.37
C ALA A 11 -17.65 21.97 -4.87
N THR A 12 -18.80 22.31 -4.29
CA THR A 12 -19.10 22.02 -2.88
C THR A 12 -19.13 20.52 -2.61
N VAL A 13 -19.78 19.74 -3.48
CA VAL A 13 -19.81 18.27 -3.37
C VAL A 13 -18.39 17.68 -3.46
N LEU A 14 -17.56 18.16 -4.40
CA LEU A 14 -16.17 17.71 -4.54
C LEU A 14 -15.33 18.04 -3.30
N ILE A 15 -15.51 19.20 -2.69
CA ILE A 15 -14.82 19.58 -1.45
C ILE A 15 -15.21 18.64 -0.30
N VAL A 16 -16.51 18.34 -0.15
CA VAL A 16 -16.99 17.42 0.90
C VAL A 16 -16.43 16.02 0.70
N ILE A 17 -16.47 15.49 -0.53
CA ILE A 17 -15.89 14.19 -0.85
C ILE A 17 -14.39 14.18 -0.54
N SER A 18 -13.66 15.21 -0.96
CA SER A 18 -12.21 15.32 -0.71
C SER A 18 -11.88 15.39 0.78
N ALA A 19 -12.67 16.12 1.58
CA ALA A 19 -12.48 16.19 3.03
C ALA A 19 -12.68 14.83 3.71
N ILE A 20 -13.72 14.08 3.32
CA ILE A 20 -13.98 12.74 3.84
C ILE A 20 -12.85 11.79 3.43
N SER A 21 -12.49 11.76 2.14
CA SER A 21 -11.41 10.93 1.62
C SER A 21 -10.08 11.22 2.30
N PHE A 22 -9.77 12.50 2.56
CA PHE A 22 -8.55 12.90 3.27
C PHE A 22 -8.46 12.28 4.67
N VAL A 23 -9.55 12.34 5.45
CA VAL A 23 -9.58 11.75 6.81
C VAL A 23 -9.46 10.23 6.76
N VAL A 24 -10.16 9.57 5.83
CA VAL A 24 -10.10 8.11 5.66
C VAL A 24 -8.69 7.67 5.26
N CYS A 25 -8.07 8.37 4.30
CA CYS A 25 -6.73 8.04 3.84
C CYS A 25 -5.66 8.30 4.91
N LEU A 26 -5.80 9.36 5.74
CA LEU A 26 -4.91 9.57 6.89
C LEU A 26 -4.99 8.43 7.89
N ALA A 27 -6.20 7.96 8.23
CA ALA A 27 -6.37 6.82 9.12
C ALA A 27 -5.77 5.53 8.54
N ALA A 28 -5.93 5.32 7.23
CA ALA A 28 -5.32 4.19 6.54
C ALA A 28 -3.78 4.25 6.53
N GLU A 29 -3.18 5.42 6.26
CA GLU A 29 -1.72 5.61 6.35
C GLU A 29 -1.20 5.29 7.75
N PHE A 30 -1.87 5.81 8.80
CA PHE A 30 -1.49 5.52 10.17
C PHE A 30 -1.57 4.01 10.47
N ARG A 31 -2.62 3.33 9.99
CA ARG A 31 -2.73 1.87 10.10
C ARG A 31 -1.59 1.15 9.41
N TYR A 32 -1.22 1.56 8.19
CA TYR A 32 -0.13 0.92 7.46
C TYR A 32 1.21 1.04 8.21
N GLU A 33 1.49 2.20 8.82
CA GLU A 33 2.69 2.38 9.62
C GLU A 33 2.67 1.55 10.92
N LEU A 34 1.52 1.46 11.59
CA LEU A 34 1.40 0.64 12.80
C LEU A 34 1.49 -0.86 12.52
N VAL A 35 0.91 -1.30 11.41
CA VAL A 35 0.85 -2.71 11.05
C VAL A 35 2.18 -3.16 10.43
N GLY A 36 2.93 -2.30 9.74
CA GLY A 36 4.32 -2.58 9.35
C GLY A 36 4.50 -3.72 8.35
N ILE A 37 3.44 -4.17 7.68
CA ILE A 37 3.54 -5.22 6.64
C ILE A 37 4.15 -4.61 5.38
N ARG A 38 5.19 -5.24 4.85
CA ARG A 38 5.85 -4.87 3.59
C ARG A 38 5.50 -5.86 2.50
N TYR A 39 5.36 -5.38 1.28
CA TYR A 39 5.13 -6.20 0.09
C TYR A 39 6.10 -5.84 -1.03
N VAL A 40 6.59 -6.86 -1.73
CA VAL A 40 7.32 -6.75 -3.00
C VAL A 40 6.43 -7.36 -4.08
N GLU A 41 6.14 -6.58 -5.12
CA GLU A 41 5.49 -7.09 -6.34
C GLU A 41 6.50 -7.91 -7.14
N VAL A 42 6.07 -9.07 -7.62
CA VAL A 42 6.88 -9.93 -8.47
C VAL A 42 6.74 -9.49 -9.91
N ASN A 43 7.87 -9.36 -10.61
CA ASN A 43 7.94 -8.97 -12.00
C ASN A 43 9.13 -9.66 -12.69
N SER A 44 9.27 -9.45 -14.00
CA SER A 44 10.32 -10.10 -14.80
C SER A 44 11.76 -9.81 -14.36
N GLU A 45 11.99 -8.75 -13.56
CA GLU A 45 13.32 -8.38 -13.06
C GLU A 45 13.69 -9.11 -11.76
N ASN A 46 12.71 -9.42 -10.92
CA ASN A 46 12.95 -9.98 -9.57
C ASN A 46 12.43 -11.42 -9.38
N GLU A 47 11.58 -11.93 -10.27
CA GLU A 47 10.95 -13.24 -10.12
C GLU A 47 11.95 -14.39 -9.95
N ALA A 48 13.02 -14.38 -10.75
CA ALA A 48 14.06 -15.40 -10.67
C ALA A 48 14.77 -15.40 -9.31
N ILE A 49 15.11 -14.21 -8.80
CA ILE A 49 15.78 -14.00 -7.51
C ILE A 49 14.87 -14.46 -6.37
N ILE A 50 13.61 -14.04 -6.40
CA ILE A 50 12.62 -14.42 -5.39
C ILE A 50 12.43 -15.93 -5.38
N THR A 51 12.22 -16.55 -6.54
CA THR A 51 12.02 -18.00 -6.66
C THR A 51 13.23 -18.79 -6.14
N GLU A 52 14.45 -18.32 -6.40
CA GLU A 52 15.67 -18.93 -5.87
C GLU A 52 15.75 -18.82 -4.34
N MET A 53 15.42 -17.66 -3.77
CA MET A 53 15.37 -17.47 -2.32
C MET A 53 14.33 -18.40 -1.66
N PHE A 54 13.15 -18.58 -2.26
CA PHE A 54 12.15 -19.52 -1.76
C PHE A 54 12.68 -20.96 -1.75
N LYS A 55 13.30 -21.40 -2.87
CA LYS A 55 13.90 -22.75 -2.98
C LYS A 55 15.00 -22.98 -1.95
N LYS A 56 15.91 -22.02 -1.76
CA LYS A 56 17.01 -22.09 -0.79
C LYS A 56 16.51 -22.27 0.64
N ASN A 57 15.35 -21.67 0.96
CA ASN A 57 14.72 -21.76 2.28
C ASN A 57 13.74 -22.93 2.42
N GLY A 58 13.68 -23.84 1.43
CA GLY A 58 12.84 -25.04 1.49
C GLY A 58 11.35 -24.76 1.32
N PHE A 59 10.98 -23.58 0.82
CA PHE A 59 9.59 -23.22 0.57
C PHE A 59 9.17 -23.65 -0.84
N SER A 60 7.99 -24.27 -0.95
CA SER A 60 7.39 -24.63 -2.25
C SER A 60 6.56 -23.47 -2.80
N VAL A 61 6.91 -23.02 -4.01
CA VAL A 61 6.09 -22.07 -4.78
C VAL A 61 5.19 -22.88 -5.71
N ASN A 62 3.86 -22.86 -5.46
CA ASN A 62 2.89 -23.71 -6.16
C ASN A 62 2.16 -23.00 -7.31
N GLY A 63 2.77 -21.98 -7.91
CA GLY A 63 2.18 -21.21 -9.01
C GLY A 63 2.97 -19.97 -9.36
N GLU A 64 2.44 -19.16 -10.28
CA GLU A 64 2.99 -17.85 -10.64
C GLU A 64 2.76 -16.86 -9.49
N LEU A 65 3.85 -16.24 -9.04
CA LEU A 65 3.85 -15.30 -7.92
C LEU A 65 3.38 -13.92 -8.40
N ASP A 66 2.44 -13.33 -7.68
CA ASP A 66 2.01 -11.94 -7.87
C ASP A 66 2.81 -11.01 -6.95
N ARG A 67 2.89 -11.36 -5.66
CA ARG A 67 3.62 -10.58 -4.66
C ARG A 67 4.01 -11.44 -3.47
N ILE A 68 5.06 -11.01 -2.79
CA ILE A 68 5.50 -11.57 -1.51
C ILE A 68 5.47 -10.48 -0.45
N GLY A 69 5.27 -10.84 0.81
CA GLY A 69 5.26 -9.85 1.88
C GLY A 69 5.73 -10.40 3.21
N SER A 70 6.21 -9.51 4.07
CA SER A 70 6.65 -9.86 5.41
C SER A 70 6.01 -8.94 6.45
N TRP A 71 5.73 -9.51 7.61
CA TRP A 71 5.27 -8.79 8.79
C TRP A 71 6.17 -9.11 9.97
N GLN A 72 6.76 -8.10 10.61
CA GLN A 72 7.64 -8.29 11.75
C GLN A 72 6.89 -7.96 13.05
N GLY A 73 6.81 -8.95 13.95
CA GLY A 73 6.36 -8.79 15.33
C GLY A 73 7.53 -8.56 16.30
N LEU A 74 7.32 -8.88 17.58
CA LEU A 74 8.38 -8.84 18.59
C LEU A 74 9.27 -10.09 18.47
N GLY A 75 10.24 -10.06 17.55
CA GLY A 75 11.25 -11.11 17.35
C GLY A 75 10.91 -12.13 16.26
N ASP A 76 9.65 -12.51 16.15
CA ASP A 76 9.19 -13.40 15.06
C ASP A 76 8.58 -12.60 13.91
N TRP A 77 8.64 -13.17 12.71
CA TRP A 77 8.02 -12.59 11.53
C TRP A 77 7.19 -13.60 10.76
N THR A 78 6.28 -13.12 9.92
CA THR A 78 5.40 -13.96 9.10
C THR A 78 5.59 -13.62 7.63
N LEU A 79 5.65 -14.63 6.78
CA LEU A 79 5.79 -14.50 5.33
C LEU A 79 4.46 -14.77 4.64
N TYR A 80 4.07 -13.85 3.76
CA TYR A 80 2.87 -13.94 2.94
C TYR A 80 3.26 -14.13 1.49
N ILE A 81 2.62 -15.07 0.82
CA ILE A 81 2.77 -15.34 -0.60
C ILE A 81 1.42 -15.10 -1.24
N CYS A 82 1.37 -14.32 -2.32
CA CYS A 82 0.18 -14.15 -3.13
C CYS A 82 0.50 -14.61 -4.55
N TYR A 83 -0.43 -15.34 -5.15
CA TYR A 83 -0.33 -15.88 -6.50
C TYR A 83 -1.24 -15.11 -7.46
N GLU A 84 -0.93 -15.15 -8.76
CA GLU A 84 -1.74 -14.48 -9.78
C GLU A 84 -3.19 -14.99 -9.85
N ASN A 85 -3.42 -16.25 -9.46
CA ASN A 85 -4.76 -16.84 -9.38
C ASN A 85 -5.62 -16.29 -8.22
N GLY A 86 -5.07 -15.36 -7.42
CA GLY A 86 -5.74 -14.73 -6.27
C GLY A 86 -5.67 -15.53 -4.97
N SER A 87 -5.07 -16.72 -4.98
CA SER A 87 -4.80 -17.47 -3.75
C SER A 87 -3.60 -16.89 -2.99
N SER A 88 -3.55 -17.16 -1.69
CA SER A 88 -2.48 -16.70 -0.82
C SER A 88 -2.09 -17.75 0.21
N ASP A 89 -0.80 -17.94 0.40
CA ASP A 89 -0.24 -18.79 1.44
C ASP A 89 0.38 -17.92 2.54
N THR A 90 0.24 -18.37 3.78
CA THR A 90 0.94 -17.79 4.93
C THR A 90 1.93 -18.83 5.43
N ILE A 91 3.20 -18.55 5.27
CA ILE A 91 4.26 -19.31 5.92
C ILE A 91 4.41 -18.69 7.31
N GLY A 92 4.23 -19.52 8.33
CA GLY A 92 3.98 -19.13 9.73
C GLY A 92 5.07 -18.29 10.39
N LEU A 93 5.10 -18.30 11.73
CA LEU A 93 6.12 -17.57 12.49
C LEU A 93 7.50 -18.15 12.18
N LEU A 94 8.32 -17.36 11.49
CA LEU A 94 9.71 -17.63 11.18
C LEU A 94 10.57 -16.95 12.24
N SER A 95 11.50 -17.72 12.81
CA SER A 95 12.43 -17.23 13.83
C SER A 95 13.61 -16.46 13.22
N ASP A 96 14.29 -15.64 14.02
CA ASP A 96 15.53 -14.97 13.64
C ASP A 96 16.61 -16.00 13.26
N GLY A 97 16.77 -16.21 11.95
CA GLY A 97 17.68 -17.21 11.37
C GLY A 97 17.05 -18.01 10.22
N GLU A 98 15.72 -18.12 10.20
CA GLU A 98 14.98 -18.76 9.12
C GLU A 98 14.61 -17.73 8.04
N ALA A 99 15.03 -17.99 6.80
CA ALA A 99 14.74 -17.13 5.65
C ALA A 99 15.13 -15.65 5.82
N THR A 100 16.21 -15.39 6.55
CA THR A 100 16.77 -14.04 6.78
C THR A 100 17.09 -13.31 5.48
N ASP A 101 17.61 -14.00 4.46
CA ASP A 101 17.89 -13.42 3.15
C ASP A 101 16.60 -12.92 2.48
N LEU A 102 15.50 -13.69 2.60
CA LEU A 102 14.21 -13.35 2.03
C LEU A 102 13.56 -12.20 2.81
N HIS A 103 13.65 -12.23 4.14
CA HIS A 103 13.19 -11.12 4.98
C HIS A 103 13.94 -9.83 4.66
N GLY A 104 15.27 -9.89 4.57
CA GLY A 104 16.13 -8.76 4.21
C GLY A 104 15.75 -8.19 2.84
N TYR A 105 15.58 -9.06 1.85
CA TYR A 105 15.14 -8.66 0.51
C TYR A 105 13.78 -7.93 0.54
N ILE A 106 12.78 -8.45 1.27
CA ILE A 106 11.47 -7.80 1.40
C ILE A 106 11.58 -6.50 2.22
N SER A 107 12.45 -6.43 3.22
CA SER A 107 12.65 -5.23 4.03
C SER A 107 13.24 -4.09 3.19
N GLU A 108 14.23 -4.41 2.35
CA GLU A 108 14.94 -3.47 1.48
C GLU A 108 14.12 -3.04 0.27
N ASN A 109 13.44 -3.98 -0.39
CA ASN A 109 12.75 -3.74 -1.66
C ASN A 109 11.23 -3.58 -1.49
N GLY A 110 10.69 -3.92 -0.33
CA GLY A 110 9.26 -3.93 -0.08
C GLY A 110 8.71 -2.57 0.30
N SER A 111 7.51 -2.30 -0.19
CA SER A 111 6.72 -1.14 0.17
C SER A 111 5.74 -1.50 1.27
N VAL A 112 5.70 -0.69 2.33
CA VAL A 112 4.73 -0.88 3.42
C VAL A 112 3.31 -0.76 2.84
N GLY A 113 2.44 -1.72 3.16
CA GLY A 113 1.05 -1.77 2.67
C GLY A 113 0.88 -2.02 1.16
N GLY A 114 1.97 -2.22 0.41
CA GLY A 114 1.95 -2.57 -1.01
C GLY A 114 1.24 -1.55 -1.91
N SER A 115 0.71 -2.01 -3.05
CA SER A 115 -0.04 -1.21 -4.01
C SER A 115 -1.26 -0.50 -3.42
N GLN A 116 -1.91 -1.08 -2.40
CA GLN A 116 -3.03 -0.44 -1.72
C GLN A 116 -2.60 0.84 -0.99
N ARG A 117 -1.42 0.86 -0.35
CA ARG A 117 -0.88 2.07 0.27
C ARG A 117 -0.52 3.12 -0.78
N VAL A 118 -0.01 2.72 -1.95
CA VAL A 118 0.25 3.65 -3.07
C VAL A 118 -1.03 4.36 -3.51
N ILE A 119 -2.13 3.62 -3.67
CA ILE A 119 -3.45 4.20 -3.98
C ILE A 119 -3.88 5.18 -2.89
N VAL A 120 -3.77 4.79 -1.61
CA VAL A 120 -4.13 5.65 -0.47
C VAL A 120 -3.31 6.95 -0.47
N LYS A 121 -2.00 6.89 -0.70
CA LYS A 121 -1.15 8.08 -0.81
C LYS A 121 -1.57 9.01 -1.95
N ASN A 122 -1.87 8.44 -3.12
CA ASN A 122 -2.32 9.21 -4.28
C ASN A 122 -3.65 9.91 -4.02
N VAL A 123 -4.64 9.20 -3.45
CA VAL A 123 -5.94 9.76 -3.09
C VAL A 123 -5.79 10.85 -2.02
N LEU A 124 -4.92 10.63 -1.03
CA LEU A 124 -4.61 11.62 0.00
C LEU A 124 -4.04 12.91 -0.61
N MET A 125 -3.08 12.78 -1.52
CA MET A 125 -2.44 13.91 -2.20
C MET A 125 -3.45 14.72 -3.04
N VAL A 126 -4.26 14.04 -3.86
CA VAL A 126 -5.30 14.70 -4.66
C VAL A 126 -6.32 15.40 -3.77
N SER A 127 -6.76 14.75 -2.69
CA SER A 127 -7.70 15.33 -1.73
C SER A 127 -7.12 16.60 -1.08
N MET A 128 -5.84 16.57 -0.70
CA MET A 128 -5.13 17.73 -0.16
C MET A 128 -5.05 18.88 -1.17
N ILE A 129 -4.73 18.60 -2.43
CA ILE A 129 -4.68 19.61 -3.50
C ILE A 129 -6.03 20.30 -3.68
N VAL A 130 -7.14 19.55 -3.72
CA VAL A 130 -8.50 20.12 -3.84
C VAL A 130 -8.84 21.03 -2.65
N LEU A 131 -8.51 20.60 -1.42
CA LEU A 131 -8.76 21.38 -0.22
C LEU A 131 -7.92 22.67 -0.18
N MET A 132 -6.64 22.59 -0.56
CA MET A 132 -5.75 23.76 -0.64
C MET A 132 -6.23 24.76 -1.70
N MET A 133 -6.63 24.30 -2.89
CA MET A 133 -7.20 25.17 -3.92
C MET A 133 -8.48 25.85 -3.43
N SER A 134 -9.36 25.11 -2.74
CA SER A 134 -10.57 25.69 -2.15
C SER A 134 -10.25 26.77 -1.11
N ALA A 135 -9.27 26.53 -0.24
CA ALA A 135 -8.81 27.51 0.74
C ALA A 135 -8.21 28.75 0.06
N ALA A 136 -7.36 28.57 -0.95
CA ALA A 136 -6.75 29.66 -1.72
C ALA A 136 -7.79 30.54 -2.42
N VAL A 137 -8.80 29.93 -3.06
CA VAL A 137 -9.92 30.67 -3.67
C VAL A 137 -10.69 31.48 -2.62
N LYS A 138 -10.95 30.90 -1.44
CA LYS A 138 -11.60 31.64 -0.35
C LYS A 138 -10.77 32.82 0.13
N ILE A 139 -9.45 32.73 0.13
CA ILE A 139 -8.57 33.84 0.55
C ILE A 139 -8.51 34.93 -0.53
N ILE A 140 -8.46 34.56 -1.81
CA ILE A 140 -8.35 35.52 -2.93
C ILE A 140 -9.67 36.26 -3.19
N CYS A 141 -10.80 35.58 -3.04
CA CYS A 141 -12.12 36.15 -3.32
C CYS A 141 -12.74 36.90 -2.12
N HIS A 142 -12.02 37.01 -1.00
CA HIS A 142 -12.50 37.60 0.24
C HIS A 142 -11.62 38.77 0.67
#